data_AF-A0A933TMT5-F1
#
_entry.id   AF-A0A933TMT5-F1
#
_cell.length_a   1.000
_cell.length_b   1.000
_cell.length_c   1.000
_cell.angle_alpha   90.00
_cell.angle_beta   90.00
_cell.angle_gamma   90.00
#
_symmetry.space_group_name_H-M   'P 1'
#
loop_
_entity.id
_entity.type
_entity.pdbx_description
1 polymer ?
#
loop_
_entity_poly.entity_id
_entity_poly.type
_entity_poly.pdbx_seq_one_letter_code
_entity_poly.pdbx_strand_id
1 'polypeptide(L)'
;MSKRRERRSRSGGWAFSGTLDARRLYIVAGVIGGSALAAAVVVLLVLFWPRGGGPSVPRAAIVDQLALTDPNDQFVADATRELTDAGYEVDYFAGDEVNVDLYRRLPSRGYGFVLLRSHSAWDRTEVEIETGARFADGEVGLFTNELYSTQMHLDDQYAARLGVGSYIQLNKPERYFVVGPEFITNGARGKFKNTTVVLMGCAGLKPEGMAKAFMARGASSFVSWDESVTATHTDAATSVLLRHLLEDQLPAREAVDRTMAEVGPDPSYGARLAAYP
;
A
#
# COMPACT_ATOMS: atom_id res chain seq x y z
N MET A 1 -105.49 -2.35 41.78
CA MET A 1 -104.71 -3.58 42.06
C MET A 1 -104.45 -4.34 40.76
N SER A 2 -103.18 -4.71 40.52
CA SER A 2 -102.66 -5.75 39.61
C SER A 2 -102.80 -5.63 38.07
N LYS A 3 -101.64 -5.64 37.41
CA LYS A 3 -101.34 -5.69 35.96
C LYS A 3 -101.32 -7.13 35.42
N ARG A 4 -101.66 -7.34 34.13
CA ARG A 4 -101.00 -8.33 33.22
C ARG A 4 -101.48 -8.14 31.77
N ARG A 5 -100.76 -7.39 30.93
CA ARG A 5 -99.74 -7.80 29.92
C ARG A 5 -100.28 -8.69 28.78
N GLU A 6 -100.64 -8.04 27.67
CA GLU A 6 -100.89 -8.63 26.35
C GLU A 6 -99.60 -9.03 25.64
N ARG A 7 -99.65 -10.12 24.86
CA ARG A 7 -98.56 -10.69 24.08
C ARG A 7 -98.93 -10.62 22.60
N ARG A 8 -98.25 -9.77 21.82
CA ARG A 8 -98.29 -9.76 20.34
C ARG A 8 -97.05 -10.47 19.80
N SER A 9 -97.28 -11.41 18.89
CA SER A 9 -96.28 -12.16 18.14
C SER A 9 -95.73 -11.31 16.97
N ARG A 10 -94.40 -11.23 16.84
CA ARG A 10 -93.67 -10.67 15.69
C ARG A 10 -92.94 -11.82 15.00
N SER A 11 -93.04 -11.91 13.67
CA SER A 11 -92.08 -12.65 12.83
C SER A 11 -91.58 -11.71 11.73
N GLY A 12 -90.30 -11.36 11.80
CA GLY A 12 -89.56 -10.62 10.78
C GLY A 12 -88.19 -11.27 10.55
N GLY A 13 -87.63 -11.03 9.37
CA GLY A 13 -86.28 -11.45 8.93
C GLY A 13 -86.29 -11.57 7.40
N TRP A 14 -86.09 -10.50 6.63
CA TRP A 14 -84.80 -9.91 6.21
C TRP A 14 -83.83 -10.94 5.62
N ALA A 15 -83.83 -11.00 4.28
CA ALA A 15 -82.85 -11.71 3.48
C ALA A 15 -81.57 -10.87 3.35
N PHE A 16 -80.41 -11.52 3.46
CA PHE A 16 -79.10 -10.96 3.16
C PHE A 16 -78.51 -11.75 1.98
N SER A 17 -78.22 -11.09 0.87
CA SER A 17 -77.31 -11.61 -0.16
C SER A 17 -76.32 -10.50 -0.52
N GLY A 18 -75.11 -10.58 0.04
CA GLY A 18 -74.01 -9.66 -0.26
C GLY A 18 -73.16 -10.19 -1.41
N THR A 19 -73.21 -9.54 -2.57
CA THR A 19 -72.21 -9.67 -3.63
C THR A 19 -71.04 -8.74 -3.33
N LEU A 20 -69.82 -9.28 -3.26
CA LEU A 20 -68.59 -8.50 -3.05
C LEU A 20 -68.28 -7.66 -4.31
N ASP A 21 -68.15 -6.35 -4.10
CA ASP A 21 -67.93 -5.32 -5.11
C ASP A 21 -66.51 -5.39 -5.70
N ALA A 22 -66.41 -5.60 -7.02
CA ALA A 22 -65.17 -5.73 -7.78
C ALA A 22 -64.21 -4.52 -7.62
N ARG A 23 -64.72 -3.35 -7.20
CA ARG A 23 -63.90 -2.17 -6.93
C ARG A 23 -62.93 -2.32 -5.76
N ARG A 24 -63.21 -3.20 -4.78
CA ARG A 24 -62.29 -3.44 -3.64
C ARG A 24 -61.09 -4.31 -4.00
N LEU A 25 -61.19 -5.17 -5.02
CA LEU A 25 -60.07 -6.01 -5.48
C LEU A 25 -58.97 -5.20 -6.17
N TYR A 26 -59.32 -4.17 -6.95
CA TYR A 26 -58.34 -3.34 -7.65
C TYR A 26 -57.53 -2.42 -6.72
N ILE A 27 -58.12 -1.95 -5.63
CA ILE A 27 -57.43 -1.12 -4.63
C ILE A 27 -56.45 -1.97 -3.81
N VAL A 28 -56.83 -3.19 -3.43
CA VAL A 28 -55.93 -4.12 -2.71
C VAL A 28 -54.80 -4.62 -3.62
N ALA A 29 -55.09 -4.93 -4.89
CA ALA A 29 -54.06 -5.30 -5.87
C ALA A 29 -53.11 -4.13 -6.21
N GLY A 30 -53.61 -2.89 -6.26
CA GLY A 30 -52.80 -1.69 -6.48
C GLY A 30 -51.90 -1.33 -5.29
N VAL A 31 -52.37 -1.55 -4.05
CA VAL A 31 -51.57 -1.35 -2.83
C VAL A 31 -50.52 -2.45 -2.66
N ILE A 32 -50.83 -3.70 -3.00
CA ILE A 32 -49.86 -4.82 -2.97
C ILE A 32 -48.85 -4.71 -4.14
N GLY A 33 -49.30 -4.34 -5.34
CA GLY A 33 -48.44 -4.11 -6.50
C GLY A 33 -47.51 -2.90 -6.32
N GLY A 34 -48.02 -1.80 -5.76
CA GLY A 34 -47.22 -0.61 -5.43
C GLY A 34 -46.22 -0.85 -4.31
N SER A 35 -46.57 -1.66 -3.30
CA SER A 35 -45.64 -2.04 -2.22
C SER A 35 -44.60 -3.07 -2.68
N ALA A 36 -44.95 -4.00 -3.57
CA ALA A 36 -43.99 -4.91 -4.20
C ALA A 36 -43.02 -4.16 -5.13
N LEU A 37 -43.51 -3.19 -5.91
CA LEU A 37 -42.66 -2.35 -6.76
C LEU A 37 -41.76 -1.44 -5.91
N ALA A 38 -42.29 -0.83 -4.85
CA ALA A 38 -41.50 -0.03 -3.92
C ALA A 38 -40.46 -0.87 -3.18
N ALA A 39 -40.81 -2.08 -2.74
CA ALA A 39 -39.87 -3.02 -2.14
C ALA A 39 -38.79 -3.47 -3.14
N ALA A 40 -39.16 -3.76 -4.39
CA ALA A 40 -38.21 -4.11 -5.44
C ALA A 40 -37.28 -2.93 -5.78
N VAL A 41 -37.79 -1.70 -5.82
CA VAL A 41 -36.98 -0.48 -6.01
C VAL A 41 -36.07 -0.25 -4.81
N VAL A 42 -36.52 -0.45 -3.57
CA VAL A 42 -35.66 -0.35 -2.37
C VAL A 42 -34.60 -1.46 -2.36
N VAL A 43 -34.94 -2.69 -2.73
CA VAL A 43 -33.99 -3.80 -2.85
C VAL A 43 -32.99 -3.53 -3.96
N LEU A 44 -33.42 -3.04 -5.13
CA LEU A 44 -32.53 -2.61 -6.19
C LEU A 44 -31.66 -1.44 -5.73
N LEU A 45 -32.21 -0.45 -5.05
CA LEU A 45 -31.45 0.68 -4.49
C LEU A 45 -30.48 0.25 -3.39
N VAL A 46 -30.72 -0.83 -2.66
CA VAL A 46 -29.81 -1.39 -1.63
C VAL A 46 -28.76 -2.32 -2.27
N LEU A 47 -29.13 -3.09 -3.28
CA LEU A 47 -28.22 -3.98 -4.03
C LEU A 47 -27.28 -3.19 -4.95
N PHE A 48 -27.77 -2.08 -5.50
CA PHE A 48 -27.05 -1.17 -6.39
C PHE A 48 -26.71 0.17 -5.71
N TRP A 49 -26.98 0.33 -4.41
CA TRP A 49 -26.33 1.39 -3.64
C TRP A 49 -24.84 1.14 -3.81
N PRO A 50 -24.03 2.13 -4.20
CA PRO A 50 -22.60 2.00 -4.09
C PRO A 50 -22.34 1.59 -2.64
N ARG A 51 -21.85 0.37 -2.41
CA ARG A 51 -21.16 0.04 -1.17
C ARG A 51 -19.88 0.88 -1.21
N GLY A 52 -20.03 2.18 -0.99
CA GLY A 52 -18.96 3.05 -0.65
C GLY A 52 -18.45 2.52 0.68
N GLY A 53 -17.40 1.70 0.62
CA GLY A 53 -16.40 1.85 1.65
C GLY A 53 -16.10 3.33 1.70
N GLY A 54 -16.30 3.96 2.86
CA GLY A 54 -15.79 5.33 3.05
C GLY A 54 -14.34 5.37 2.58
N PRO A 55 -13.83 6.55 2.17
CA PRO A 55 -12.45 6.66 1.69
C PRO A 55 -11.55 5.92 2.69
N SER A 56 -10.93 4.83 2.24
CA SER A 56 -9.99 4.10 3.09
C SER A 56 -8.87 5.06 3.39
N VAL A 57 -8.54 5.24 4.67
CA VAL A 57 -7.40 6.07 5.08
C VAL A 57 -6.18 5.60 4.27
N PRO A 58 -5.52 6.50 3.51
CA PRO A 58 -4.37 6.11 2.72
C PRO A 58 -3.29 5.58 3.66
N ARG A 59 -2.54 4.57 3.22
CA ARG A 59 -1.51 3.95 4.07
C ARG A 59 -0.13 4.27 3.55
N ALA A 60 0.83 4.47 4.45
CA ALA A 60 2.24 4.62 4.12
C ALA A 60 3.07 3.57 4.85
N ALA A 61 4.23 3.25 4.31
CA ALA A 61 5.21 2.38 4.97
C ALA A 61 6.56 3.08 5.09
N ILE A 62 7.19 2.92 6.24
CA ILE A 62 8.62 3.18 6.44
C ILE A 62 9.28 1.84 6.67
N VAL A 63 10.17 1.43 5.77
CA VAL A 63 10.95 0.19 5.84
C VAL A 63 12.37 0.57 6.21
N ASP A 64 12.75 0.36 7.47
CA ASP A 64 13.99 0.89 8.03
C ASP A 64 15.04 -0.20 8.24
N GLN A 65 15.53 -0.71 7.12
CA GLN A 65 16.59 -1.70 7.11
C GLN A 65 17.93 -1.10 7.59
N LEU A 66 18.17 0.17 7.25
CA LEU A 66 19.41 0.88 7.52
C LEU A 66 19.67 1.11 9.02
N ALA A 67 18.63 1.11 9.86
CA ALA A 67 18.77 1.29 11.31
C ALA A 67 19.71 0.27 11.98
N LEU A 68 19.95 -0.90 11.36
CA LEU A 68 20.91 -1.88 11.87
C LEU A 68 22.35 -1.34 11.92
N THR A 69 22.74 -0.48 10.98
CA THR A 69 24.10 0.08 10.90
C THR A 69 24.14 1.57 11.20
N ASP A 70 23.08 2.30 10.85
CA ASP A 70 23.00 3.75 10.94
C ASP A 70 21.61 4.13 11.52
N PRO A 71 21.39 3.93 12.84
CA PRO A 71 20.12 4.27 13.48
C PRO A 71 19.86 5.77 13.46
N ASN A 72 18.60 6.17 13.25
CA ASN A 72 18.19 7.57 13.31
C ASN A 72 16.71 7.71 13.72
N ASP A 73 16.45 7.50 15.01
CA ASP A 73 15.10 7.55 15.57
C ASP A 73 14.42 8.91 15.36
N GLN A 74 15.21 9.99 15.33
CA GLN A 74 14.70 11.34 15.10
C GLN A 74 14.13 11.48 13.68
N PHE A 75 14.89 11.06 12.66
CA PHE A 75 14.39 11.05 11.28
C PHE A 75 13.13 10.20 11.14
N VAL A 76 13.11 9.00 11.74
CA VAL A 76 11.95 8.11 11.69
C VAL A 76 10.72 8.77 12.32
N ALA A 77 10.88 9.40 13.48
CA ALA A 77 9.79 10.10 14.16
C ALA A 77 9.27 11.30 13.34
N ASP A 78 10.17 12.05 12.70
CA ASP A 78 9.83 13.20 11.85
C ASP A 78 9.10 12.76 10.58
N ALA A 79 9.63 11.78 9.85
CA ALA A 79 9.01 11.22 8.65
C ALA A 79 7.63 10.60 8.94
N THR A 80 7.50 9.90 10.08
CA THR A 80 6.21 9.35 10.52
C THR A 80 5.19 10.46 10.76
N ARG A 81 5.61 11.57 11.38
CA ARG A 81 4.75 12.72 11.64
C ARG A 81 4.31 13.39 10.34
N GLU A 82 5.24 13.67 9.43
CA GLU A 82 4.94 14.30 8.13
C GLU A 82 3.94 13.46 7.31
N LEU A 83 4.12 12.13 7.28
CA LEU A 83 3.16 11.22 6.63
C LEU A 83 1.79 11.22 7.34
N THR A 84 1.78 11.22 8.67
CA THR A 84 0.53 11.24 9.45
C THR A 84 -0.23 12.55 9.27
N ASP A 85 0.47 13.68 9.28
CA ASP A 85 -0.11 15.02 9.07
C ASP A 85 -0.66 15.17 7.64
N ALA A 86 -0.06 14.47 6.67
CA ALA A 86 -0.58 14.34 5.31
C ALA A 86 -1.77 13.36 5.17
N GLY A 87 -2.22 12.77 6.28
CA GLY A 87 -3.42 11.92 6.36
C GLY A 87 -3.17 10.43 6.16
N TYR A 88 -1.90 9.97 6.19
CA TYR A 88 -1.59 8.55 6.08
C TYR A 88 -1.68 7.83 7.44
N GLU A 89 -2.15 6.59 7.42
CA GLU A 89 -1.84 5.61 8.47
C GLU A 89 -0.46 4.99 8.16
N VAL A 90 0.50 5.15 9.07
CA VAL A 90 1.90 4.76 8.84
C VAL A 90 2.21 3.44 9.50
N ASP A 91 2.65 2.46 8.70
CA ASP A 91 3.28 1.23 9.18
C ASP A 91 4.80 1.43 9.21
N TYR A 92 5.41 1.30 10.39
CA TYR A 92 6.87 1.23 10.54
C TYR A 92 7.32 -0.23 10.63
N PHE A 93 8.29 -0.61 9.79
CA PHE A 93 8.96 -1.90 9.83
C PHE A 93 10.37 -1.70 10.34
N ALA A 94 10.62 -2.16 11.56
CA ALA A 94 11.93 -2.07 12.20
C ALA A 94 12.94 -2.97 11.48
N GLY A 95 14.23 -2.73 11.73
CA GLY A 95 15.32 -3.42 11.04
C GLY A 95 15.19 -4.95 11.05
N ASP A 96 14.85 -5.57 12.17
CA ASP A 96 14.70 -7.04 12.29
C ASP A 96 13.47 -7.60 11.56
N GLU A 97 12.50 -6.75 11.23
CA GLU A 97 11.33 -7.10 10.41
C GLU A 97 11.62 -7.03 8.91
N VAL A 98 12.71 -6.36 8.49
CA VAL A 98 13.05 -6.20 7.07
C VAL A 98 13.71 -7.46 6.50
N ASN A 99 12.89 -8.39 6.06
CA ASN A 99 13.28 -9.67 5.46
C ASN A 99 12.77 -9.84 4.02
N VAL A 100 13.17 -10.92 3.34
CA VAL A 100 12.76 -11.22 1.95
C VAL A 100 11.24 -11.27 1.83
N ASP A 101 10.58 -11.79 2.85
CA ASP A 101 9.14 -11.99 2.91
C ASP A 101 8.34 -10.68 3.06
N LEU A 102 8.92 -9.69 3.75
CA LEU A 102 8.38 -8.32 3.80
C LEU A 102 8.39 -7.73 2.39
N TYR A 103 9.54 -7.73 1.71
CA TYR A 103 9.65 -7.22 0.33
C TYR A 103 8.72 -7.96 -0.62
N ARG A 104 8.56 -9.29 -0.44
CA ARG A 104 7.63 -10.08 -1.25
C ARG A 104 6.20 -9.57 -1.13
N ARG A 105 5.76 -9.22 0.08
CA ARG A 105 4.38 -8.80 0.34
C ARG A 105 4.17 -7.29 0.18
N LEU A 106 5.23 -6.50 0.18
CA LEU A 106 5.17 -5.04 0.17
C LEU A 106 4.23 -4.46 -0.91
N PRO A 107 4.26 -4.92 -2.18
CA PRO A 107 3.35 -4.40 -3.19
C PRO A 107 1.87 -4.74 -2.94
N SER A 108 1.57 -5.80 -2.19
CA SER A 108 0.18 -6.22 -1.92
C SER A 108 -0.51 -5.43 -0.80
N ARG A 109 0.23 -4.60 -0.07
CA ARG A 109 -0.25 -3.94 1.16
C ARG A 109 -1.11 -2.69 0.92
N GLY A 110 -1.14 -2.19 -0.31
CA GLY A 110 -1.97 -1.03 -0.67
C GLY A 110 -1.46 0.30 -0.15
N TYR A 111 -0.15 0.45 0.04
CA TYR A 111 0.46 1.73 0.42
C TYR A 111 0.41 2.73 -0.74
N GLY A 112 0.02 3.97 -0.45
CA GLY A 112 0.15 5.10 -1.37
C GLY A 112 1.55 5.74 -1.32
N PHE A 113 2.29 5.52 -0.24
CA PHE A 113 3.66 6.00 -0.06
C PHE A 113 4.53 4.92 0.58
N VAL A 114 5.73 4.70 0.06
CA VAL A 114 6.71 3.78 0.65
C VAL A 114 8.06 4.45 0.73
N LEU A 115 8.57 4.57 1.95
CA LEU A 115 9.90 5.06 2.26
C LEU A 115 10.81 3.87 2.57
N LEU A 116 11.80 3.62 1.72
CA LEU A 116 12.79 2.55 1.87
C LEU A 116 14.09 3.16 2.40
N ARG A 117 14.28 3.12 3.71
CA ARG A 117 15.52 3.53 4.37
C ARG A 117 16.44 2.31 4.46
N SER A 118 17.26 2.11 3.43
CA SER A 118 17.97 0.84 3.21
C SER A 118 19.32 1.03 2.53
N HIS A 119 20.27 0.16 2.87
CA HIS A 119 21.44 -0.07 2.03
C HIS A 119 21.01 -0.60 0.66
N SER A 120 21.58 -0.01 -0.37
CA SER A 120 21.51 -0.53 -1.72
C SER A 120 22.88 -0.38 -2.38
N ALA A 121 23.30 -1.38 -3.13
CA ALA A 121 24.58 -1.33 -3.85
C ALA A 121 24.56 -2.31 -5.01
N TRP A 122 25.32 -2.01 -6.06
CA TRP A 122 25.54 -2.90 -7.19
C TRP A 122 26.82 -3.73 -6.99
N ASP A 123 27.88 -3.09 -6.50
CA ASP A 123 29.25 -3.64 -6.36
C ASP A 123 29.45 -4.48 -5.09
N ARG A 124 28.44 -4.56 -4.23
CA ARG A 124 28.48 -5.29 -2.95
C ARG A 124 27.56 -6.51 -2.91
N THR A 125 27.09 -6.93 -4.08
CA THR A 125 26.31 -8.16 -4.22
C THR A 125 27.24 -9.27 -4.68
N GLU A 126 27.38 -10.28 -3.84
CA GLU A 126 28.21 -11.45 -4.11
C GLU A 126 27.46 -12.42 -5.03
N VAL A 127 28.22 -13.16 -5.83
CA VAL A 127 27.70 -14.32 -6.56
C VAL A 127 27.26 -15.35 -5.53
N GLU A 128 26.04 -15.85 -5.67
CA GLU A 128 25.55 -16.93 -4.84
C GLU A 128 26.40 -18.19 -5.12
N ILE A 129 26.96 -18.78 -4.07
CA ILE A 129 28.01 -19.80 -4.15
C ILE A 129 27.49 -21.13 -4.68
N GLU A 130 26.26 -21.52 -4.33
CA GLU A 130 25.71 -22.84 -4.70
C GLU A 130 25.14 -22.88 -6.13
N THR A 131 24.49 -21.80 -6.55
CA THR A 131 23.77 -21.65 -7.81
C THR A 131 24.57 -20.92 -8.87
N GLY A 132 25.60 -20.15 -8.46
CA GLY A 132 26.33 -19.24 -9.35
C GLY A 132 25.49 -18.03 -9.80
N ALA A 133 24.32 -17.82 -9.20
CA ALA A 133 23.44 -16.72 -9.53
C ALA A 133 24.05 -15.38 -9.14
N ARG A 134 23.87 -14.37 -10.00
CA ARG A 134 24.24 -12.99 -9.73
C ARG A 134 23.23 -12.08 -10.41
N PHE A 135 23.05 -10.88 -9.87
CA PHE A 135 22.30 -9.85 -10.57
C PHE A 135 22.96 -9.53 -11.91
N ALA A 136 22.18 -8.99 -12.85
CA ALA A 136 22.76 -8.55 -14.11
C ALA A 136 23.81 -7.46 -13.84
N ASP A 137 24.85 -7.39 -14.69
CA ASP A 137 25.98 -6.51 -14.44
C ASP A 137 25.52 -5.06 -14.23
N GLY A 138 25.94 -4.49 -13.11
CA GLY A 138 25.59 -3.15 -12.68
C GLY A 138 24.29 -3.05 -11.88
N GLU A 139 23.39 -4.03 -11.86
CA GLU A 139 22.13 -3.91 -11.11
C GLU A 139 22.35 -3.72 -9.61
N VAL A 140 21.57 -2.79 -9.03
CA VAL A 140 21.56 -2.51 -7.60
C VAL A 140 20.57 -3.41 -6.90
N GLY A 141 20.97 -4.02 -5.79
CA GLY A 141 20.09 -4.76 -4.90
C GLY A 141 19.72 -3.98 -3.64
N LEU A 142 18.55 -4.27 -3.07
CA LEU A 142 18.14 -3.76 -1.75
C LEU A 142 18.47 -4.78 -0.68
N PHE A 143 19.21 -4.36 0.34
CA PHE A 143 19.56 -5.26 1.42
C PHE A 143 18.33 -5.59 2.27
N THR A 144 18.31 -6.81 2.80
CA THR A 144 17.44 -7.20 3.92
C THR A 144 18.31 -7.38 5.16
N ASN A 145 17.73 -7.38 6.35
CA ASN A 145 18.41 -7.81 7.58
C ASN A 145 18.19 -9.31 7.87
N GLU A 146 17.69 -10.08 6.90
CA GLU A 146 17.56 -11.53 7.01
C GLU A 146 18.90 -12.20 6.70
N LEU A 147 19.38 -13.02 7.65
CA LEU A 147 20.60 -13.80 7.45
C LEU A 147 20.47 -14.71 6.24
N TYR A 148 21.51 -14.71 5.41
CA TYR A 148 21.62 -15.56 4.25
C TYR A 148 21.63 -17.04 4.65
N SER A 149 20.89 -17.85 3.91
CA SER A 149 20.88 -19.31 4.03
C SER A 149 20.72 -19.95 2.67
N THR A 150 21.54 -20.95 2.36
CA THR A 150 21.43 -21.71 1.13
C THR A 150 20.19 -22.60 1.06
N GLN A 151 19.43 -22.71 2.16
CA GLN A 151 18.26 -23.57 2.28
C GLN A 151 16.93 -22.81 2.29
N MET A 152 16.95 -21.47 2.25
CA MET A 152 15.74 -20.63 2.30
C MET A 152 15.50 -19.91 0.97
N HIS A 153 14.25 -19.60 0.63
CA HIS A 153 13.90 -18.89 -0.62
C HIS A 153 14.47 -19.52 -1.91
N LEU A 154 14.59 -20.86 -1.95
CA LEU A 154 15.25 -21.61 -3.01
C LEU A 154 14.80 -21.19 -4.42
N ASP A 155 13.49 -21.04 -4.64
CA ASP A 155 12.94 -20.64 -5.94
C ASP A 155 13.49 -19.29 -6.42
N ASP A 156 13.64 -18.32 -5.52
CA ASP A 156 14.15 -17.00 -5.87
C ASP A 156 15.68 -16.98 -5.96
N GLN A 157 16.38 -17.85 -5.23
CA GLN A 157 17.82 -18.05 -5.42
C GLN A 157 18.12 -18.66 -6.80
N TYR A 158 17.45 -19.75 -7.17
CA TYR A 158 17.61 -20.40 -8.48
C TYR A 158 17.20 -19.48 -9.64
N ALA A 159 16.25 -18.57 -9.42
CA ALA A 159 15.82 -17.58 -10.41
C ALA A 159 16.70 -16.31 -10.44
N ALA A 160 17.83 -16.27 -9.71
CA ALA A 160 18.71 -15.10 -9.61
C ALA A 160 17.99 -13.81 -9.16
N ARG A 161 16.95 -13.94 -8.34
CA ARG A 161 16.19 -12.83 -7.77
C ARG A 161 16.78 -12.34 -6.45
N LEU A 162 17.49 -13.22 -5.75
CA LEU A 162 18.20 -12.90 -4.52
C LEU A 162 19.70 -12.92 -4.76
N GLY A 163 20.39 -11.99 -4.11
CA GLY A 163 21.84 -11.94 -3.98
C GLY A 163 22.25 -12.06 -2.53
N VAL A 164 23.56 -12.01 -2.29
CA VAL A 164 24.16 -12.09 -0.96
C VAL A 164 24.98 -10.83 -0.72
N GLY A 165 24.89 -10.25 0.48
CA GLY A 165 25.63 -9.04 0.82
C GLY A 165 26.08 -9.02 2.28
N SER A 166 27.06 -8.18 2.59
CA SER A 166 27.60 -7.99 3.94
C SER A 166 27.68 -6.51 4.31
N TYR A 167 27.57 -6.20 5.60
CA TYR A 167 27.72 -4.84 6.11
C TYR A 167 29.16 -4.61 6.58
N ILE A 168 29.95 -3.94 5.75
CA ILE A 168 31.34 -3.60 6.05
C ILE A 168 31.43 -2.79 7.36
N GLN A 169 30.43 -1.95 7.64
CA GLN A 169 30.34 -1.11 8.83
C GLN A 169 30.28 -1.91 10.13
N LEU A 170 29.69 -3.11 10.09
CA LEU A 170 29.61 -3.96 11.28
C LEU A 170 30.92 -4.70 11.54
N ASN A 171 31.78 -4.85 10.52
CA ASN A 171 33.01 -5.65 10.59
C ASN A 171 32.74 -7.06 11.15
N LYS A 172 31.70 -7.71 10.62
CA LYS A 172 31.30 -9.06 11.03
C LYS A 172 31.16 -9.99 9.82
N PRO A 173 31.26 -11.32 10.00
CA PRO A 173 31.21 -12.26 8.89
C PRO A 173 29.79 -12.60 8.42
N GLU A 174 28.74 -12.08 9.08
CA GLU A 174 27.38 -12.39 8.66
C GLU A 174 27.08 -11.85 7.27
N ARG A 175 26.35 -12.67 6.51
CA ARG A 175 25.85 -12.36 5.19
C ARG A 175 24.33 -12.33 5.23
N TYR A 176 23.75 -11.47 4.41
CA TYR A 176 22.32 -11.19 4.40
C TYR A 176 21.78 -11.37 2.98
N PHE A 177 20.49 -11.69 2.87
CA PHE A 177 19.82 -11.67 1.58
C PHE A 177 19.72 -10.25 1.05
N VAL A 178 19.89 -10.12 -0.27
CA VAL A 178 19.68 -8.88 -1.02
C VAL A 178 18.62 -9.15 -2.08
N VAL A 179 17.61 -8.30 -2.21
CA VAL A 179 16.57 -8.42 -3.24
C VAL A 179 16.93 -7.63 -4.49
N GLY A 180 16.95 -8.28 -5.65
CA GLY A 180 17.27 -7.65 -6.93
C GLY A 180 16.04 -7.12 -7.67
N PRO A 181 16.22 -6.41 -8.80
CA PRO A 181 15.12 -5.92 -9.63
C PRO A 181 14.17 -7.02 -10.10
N GLU A 182 14.68 -8.21 -10.44
CA GLU A 182 13.88 -9.36 -10.87
C GLU A 182 13.00 -9.91 -9.73
N PHE A 183 13.46 -9.79 -8.47
CA PHE A 183 12.62 -10.10 -7.31
C PHE A 183 11.42 -9.16 -7.24
N ILE A 184 11.66 -7.85 -7.36
CA ILE A 184 10.58 -6.86 -7.34
C ILE A 184 9.61 -7.12 -8.50
N THR A 185 10.11 -7.42 -9.70
CA THR A 185 9.28 -7.61 -10.91
C THR A 185 8.48 -8.92 -10.90
N ASN A 186 9.10 -10.03 -10.47
CA ASN A 186 8.53 -11.37 -10.64
C ASN A 186 8.46 -12.22 -9.35
N GLY A 187 9.28 -11.93 -8.33
CA GLY A 187 9.25 -12.61 -7.03
C GLY A 187 8.21 -12.06 -6.04
N ALA A 188 7.96 -10.75 -6.06
CA ALA A 188 6.99 -10.07 -5.20
C ALA A 188 5.53 -10.39 -5.59
N ARG A 189 4.60 -10.14 -4.67
CA ARG A 189 3.17 -10.44 -4.80
C ARG A 189 2.36 -9.16 -4.74
N GLY A 190 1.33 -9.08 -5.56
CA GLY A 190 0.46 -7.91 -5.66
C GLY A 190 1.02 -6.85 -6.61
N LYS A 191 0.56 -5.60 -6.42
CA LYS A 191 0.97 -4.43 -7.21
C LYS A 191 0.94 -3.20 -6.34
N PHE A 192 1.96 -2.36 -6.48
CA PHE A 192 1.87 -0.97 -6.07
C PHE A 192 0.70 -0.32 -6.82
N LYS A 193 -0.15 0.44 -6.12
CA LYS A 193 -1.37 1.02 -6.69
C LYS A 193 -1.24 2.52 -6.60
N ASN A 194 -0.59 3.12 -7.59
CA ASN A 194 -0.28 4.55 -7.60
C ASN A 194 0.55 4.95 -6.37
N THR A 195 1.60 4.17 -6.11
CA THR A 195 2.48 4.34 -4.95
C THR A 195 3.68 5.18 -5.32
N THR A 196 3.95 6.24 -4.55
CA THR A 196 5.26 6.92 -4.58
C THR A 196 6.25 6.12 -3.73
N VAL A 197 7.37 5.73 -4.34
CA VAL A 197 8.44 5.01 -3.64
C VAL A 197 9.66 5.92 -3.54
N VAL A 198 10.19 6.10 -2.34
CA VAL A 198 11.46 6.82 -2.10
C VAL A 198 12.47 5.81 -1.56
N LEU A 199 13.52 5.54 -2.34
CA LEU A 199 14.65 4.73 -1.91
C LEU A 199 15.79 5.64 -1.46
N MET A 200 16.08 5.58 -0.16
CA MET A 200 17.13 6.35 0.51
C MET A 200 18.47 5.60 0.50
N GLY A 201 18.74 4.86 -0.58
CA GLY A 201 19.93 4.02 -0.73
C GLY A 201 20.78 4.43 -1.92
N CYS A 202 22.04 4.01 -1.92
CA CYS A 202 22.99 4.32 -2.98
C CYS A 202 22.54 3.78 -4.35
N ALA A 203 22.75 4.60 -5.39
CA ALA A 203 22.67 4.22 -6.80
C ALA A 203 21.34 3.59 -7.29
N GLY A 204 20.23 3.72 -6.57
CA GLY A 204 18.96 3.10 -7.00
C GLY A 204 18.40 3.56 -8.36
N LEU A 205 18.97 4.61 -8.97
CA LEU A 205 18.67 5.04 -10.34
C LEU A 205 19.70 4.62 -11.39
N LYS A 206 20.86 4.10 -10.99
CA LYS A 206 21.95 3.73 -11.91
C LYS A 206 22.48 2.33 -11.61
N PRO A 207 22.25 1.37 -12.52
CA PRO A 207 21.36 1.41 -13.67
C PRO A 207 19.89 1.49 -13.21
N GLU A 208 19.01 1.93 -14.10
CA GLU A 208 17.57 2.12 -13.83
C GLU A 208 16.81 0.81 -13.54
N GLY A 209 17.47 -0.35 -13.43
CA GLY A 209 16.85 -1.66 -13.28
C GLY A 209 15.90 -1.71 -12.08
N MET A 210 16.34 -1.21 -10.93
CA MET A 210 15.50 -1.16 -9.73
C MET A 210 14.28 -0.25 -9.91
N ALA A 211 14.49 0.98 -10.39
CA ALA A 211 13.39 1.91 -10.68
C ALA A 211 12.37 1.30 -11.66
N LYS A 212 12.83 0.69 -12.76
CA LYS A 212 11.98 -0.01 -13.73
C LYS A 212 11.20 -1.15 -13.12
N ALA A 213 11.81 -1.93 -12.22
CA ALA A 213 11.14 -3.03 -11.54
C ALA A 213 9.98 -2.54 -10.66
N PHE A 214 10.18 -1.47 -9.89
CA PHE A 214 9.11 -0.85 -9.09
C PHE A 214 7.99 -0.29 -9.98
N MET A 215 8.34 0.40 -11.06
CA MET A 215 7.35 0.92 -12.02
C MET A 215 6.56 -0.19 -12.71
N ALA A 216 7.23 -1.25 -13.17
CA ALA A 216 6.59 -2.43 -13.74
C ALA A 216 5.64 -3.12 -12.75
N ARG A 217 5.94 -3.02 -11.45
CA ARG A 217 5.09 -3.51 -10.36
C ARG A 217 3.98 -2.53 -9.93
N GLY A 218 3.87 -1.36 -10.58
CA GLY A 218 2.74 -0.43 -10.46
C GLY A 218 2.99 0.82 -9.60
N ALA A 219 4.24 1.12 -9.25
CA ALA A 219 4.57 2.40 -8.65
C ALA A 219 4.20 3.54 -9.60
N SER A 220 3.81 4.70 -9.07
CA SER A 220 3.55 5.91 -9.86
C SER A 220 4.81 6.75 -10.04
N SER A 221 5.72 6.68 -9.08
CA SER A 221 7.02 7.34 -9.11
C SER A 221 8.00 6.57 -8.23
N PHE A 222 9.28 6.69 -8.57
CA PHE A 222 10.40 6.15 -7.85
C PHE A 222 11.48 7.21 -7.70
N VAL A 223 11.78 7.62 -6.48
CA VAL A 223 12.79 8.65 -6.17
C VAL A 223 13.97 7.97 -5.51
N SER A 224 15.18 8.24 -5.98
CA SER A 224 16.40 7.64 -5.42
C SER A 224 17.65 8.43 -5.82
N TRP A 225 18.79 8.03 -5.28
CA TRP A 225 20.10 8.58 -5.60
C TRP A 225 20.71 7.91 -6.83
N ASP A 226 21.50 8.69 -7.57
CA ASP A 226 22.19 8.22 -8.77
C ASP A 226 23.60 7.65 -8.52
N GLU A 227 24.15 7.85 -7.33
CA GLU A 227 25.47 7.38 -6.89
C GLU A 227 25.43 7.02 -5.38
N SER A 228 26.59 6.79 -4.77
CA SER A 228 26.72 6.59 -3.32
C SER A 228 26.28 7.83 -2.52
N VAL A 229 25.56 7.64 -1.42
CA VAL A 229 25.10 8.73 -0.55
C VAL A 229 25.40 8.40 0.91
N THR A 230 25.73 9.41 1.71
CA THR A 230 25.89 9.21 3.16
C THR A 230 24.53 9.09 3.86
N ALA A 231 24.45 8.25 4.91
CA ALA A 231 23.21 8.06 5.67
C ALA A 231 22.64 9.39 6.20
N THR A 232 23.51 10.25 6.73
CA THR A 232 23.10 11.57 7.24
C THR A 232 22.57 12.49 6.15
N HIS A 233 23.16 12.48 4.95
CA HIS A 233 22.71 13.34 3.85
C HIS A 233 21.40 12.86 3.25
N THR A 234 21.23 11.54 3.07
CA THR A 234 19.95 11.02 2.56
C THR A 234 18.81 11.26 3.54
N ASP A 235 19.02 11.12 4.85
CA ASP A 235 18.01 11.43 5.86
C ASP A 235 17.62 12.92 5.78
N ALA A 236 18.60 13.84 5.78
CA ALA A 236 18.35 15.28 5.71
C ALA A 236 17.65 15.72 4.41
N ALA A 237 18.11 15.23 3.26
CA ALA A 237 17.51 15.55 1.97
C ALA A 237 16.07 14.99 1.87
N THR A 238 15.84 13.82 2.46
CA THR A 238 14.51 13.19 2.44
C THR A 238 13.51 13.94 3.31
N SER A 239 13.91 14.52 4.46
CA SER A 239 13.02 15.39 5.23
C SER A 239 12.54 16.59 4.40
N VAL A 240 13.44 17.23 3.64
CA VAL A 240 13.06 18.33 2.73
C VAL A 240 12.17 17.84 1.58
N LEU A 241 12.47 16.66 1.03
CA LEU A 241 11.65 16.05 -0.02
C LEU A 241 10.23 15.74 0.46
N LEU A 242 10.07 15.15 1.65
CA LEU A 242 8.78 14.79 2.20
C LEU A 242 7.91 16.02 2.39
N ARG A 243 8.45 17.13 2.91
CA ARG A 243 7.76 18.43 2.94
C ARG A 243 7.22 18.83 1.56
N HIS A 244 8.04 18.80 0.51
CA HIS A 244 7.61 19.15 -0.85
C HIS A 244 6.58 18.19 -1.44
N LEU A 245 6.72 16.89 -1.18
CA LEU A 245 5.79 15.87 -1.70
C LEU A 245 4.45 15.87 -0.97
N LEU A 246 4.45 16.11 0.34
CA LEU A 246 3.31 15.88 1.22
C LEU A 246 2.60 17.18 1.60
N GLU A 247 3.34 18.22 1.99
CA GLU A 247 2.77 19.52 2.39
C GLU A 247 2.49 20.40 1.18
N ASP A 248 3.49 20.60 0.32
CA ASP A 248 3.34 21.41 -0.91
C ASP A 248 2.60 20.66 -2.02
N GLN A 249 2.43 19.34 -1.86
CA GLN A 249 1.76 18.44 -2.82
C GLN A 249 2.34 18.51 -4.24
N LEU A 250 3.66 18.71 -4.35
CA LEU A 250 4.34 18.84 -5.64
C LEU A 250 4.48 17.48 -6.35
N PRO A 251 4.43 17.45 -7.68
CA PRO A 251 4.81 16.27 -8.45
C PRO A 251 6.25 15.86 -8.13
N ALA A 252 6.54 14.54 -8.15
CA ALA A 252 7.81 13.99 -7.68
C ALA A 252 9.06 14.65 -8.29
N ARG A 253 9.06 14.95 -9.61
CA ARG A 253 10.17 15.64 -10.26
C ARG A 253 10.39 17.05 -9.72
N GLU A 254 9.32 17.83 -9.59
CA GLU A 254 9.42 19.20 -9.08
C GLU A 254 9.83 19.22 -7.61
N ALA A 255 9.31 18.30 -6.79
CA ALA A 255 9.73 18.13 -5.41
C ALA A 255 11.24 17.85 -5.31
N VAL A 256 11.74 16.92 -6.13
CA VAL A 256 13.18 16.62 -6.18
C VAL A 256 14.00 17.81 -6.66
N ASP A 257 13.57 18.54 -7.70
CA ASP A 257 14.28 19.72 -8.19
C ASP A 257 14.41 20.79 -7.10
N ARG A 258 13.34 21.02 -6.32
CA ARG A 258 13.38 21.94 -5.17
C ARG A 258 14.26 21.44 -4.04
N THR A 259 14.15 20.16 -3.66
CA THR A 259 15.05 19.54 -2.68
C THR A 259 16.52 19.69 -3.10
N MET A 260 16.83 19.45 -4.37
CA MET A 260 18.20 19.57 -4.90
C MET A 260 18.68 21.01 -5.00
N ALA A 261 17.78 21.99 -5.13
CA ALA A 261 18.13 23.41 -5.07
C ALA A 261 18.39 23.89 -3.64
N GLU A 262 17.69 23.33 -2.64
CA GLU A 262 17.85 23.67 -1.22
C GLU A 262 19.01 22.95 -0.55
N VAL A 263 19.09 21.62 -0.72
CA VAL A 263 20.04 20.76 0.00
C VAL A 263 21.30 20.49 -0.83
N GLY A 264 21.17 20.39 -2.15
CA GLY A 264 22.28 20.08 -3.04
C GLY A 264 22.72 18.61 -3.03
N PRO A 265 23.78 18.28 -3.81
CA PRO A 265 24.33 16.93 -3.87
C PRO A 265 24.97 16.50 -2.53
N ASP A 266 25.12 15.19 -2.36
CA ASP A 266 25.90 14.66 -1.23
C ASP A 266 27.33 15.23 -1.26
N PRO A 267 27.82 15.83 -0.16
CA PRO A 267 29.12 16.49 -0.17
C PRO A 267 30.31 15.52 -0.21
N SER A 268 30.11 14.25 0.11
CA SER A 268 31.17 13.22 0.14
C SER A 268 31.31 12.53 -1.21
N TYR A 269 30.20 12.27 -1.88
CA TYR A 269 30.15 11.45 -3.09
C TYR A 269 29.63 12.20 -4.32
N GLY A 270 29.04 13.37 -4.17
CA GLY A 270 28.46 14.15 -5.26
C GLY A 270 27.12 13.60 -5.79
N ALA A 271 26.54 12.59 -5.14
CA ALA A 271 25.29 11.98 -5.55
C ALA A 271 24.15 12.99 -5.58
N ARG A 272 23.26 12.81 -6.55
CA ARG A 272 22.08 13.64 -6.76
C ARG A 272 20.83 12.81 -6.65
N LEU A 273 19.82 13.37 -6.00
CA LEU A 273 18.48 12.80 -5.97
C LEU A 273 17.80 13.06 -7.32
N ALA A 274 17.08 12.07 -7.82
CA ALA A 274 16.26 12.17 -9.02
C ALA A 274 14.97 11.36 -8.87
N ALA A 275 13.95 11.70 -9.66
CA ALA A 275 12.69 10.97 -9.76
C ALA A 275 12.62 10.21 -11.09
N TYR A 276 11.96 9.05 -11.07
CA TYR A 276 11.66 8.20 -12.21
C TYR A 276 10.15 7.87 -12.25
N PRO A 277 9.46 7.88 -13.41
CA PRO A 277 9.94 8.44 -14.66
C PRO A 277 10.21 9.93 -14.49
#